data_AF-A0A533XJH2-F1
#
_entry.id   AF-A0A533XJH2-F1
#
_cell.length_a   1.000
_cell.length_b   1.000
_cell.length_c   1.000
_cell.angle_alpha   90.00
_cell.angle_beta   90.00
_cell.angle_gamma   90.00
#
_symmetry.space_group_name_H-M   'P 1'
#
loop_
_entity.id
_entity.type
_entity.pdbx_description
1 polymer ?
#
loop_
_entity_poly.entity_id
_entity_poly.type
_entity_poly.pdbx_seq_one_letter_code
_entity_poly.pdbx_strand_id
1 'polypeptide(L)'
;MRVTIHQPQFMPWLGYLDKIDRADLFVVLDSVQFKKNEWQNRNRIRTAQGWQWITVPVLHKFGQRLDEVRINQQRDWQSRHLRALEIHYGRAPYRDQYLQ
;
A
#
# COMPACT_ATOMS: atom_id res chain seq x y z
N MET A 1 16.81 -19.47 -13.85
CA MET A 1 16.82 -18.11 -13.27
C MET A 1 15.60 -17.34 -13.75
N ARG A 2 14.59 -17.17 -12.90
CA ARG A 2 13.37 -16.38 -13.11
C ARG A 2 13.58 -15.00 -12.52
N VAL A 3 13.67 -13.99 -13.38
CA VAL A 3 13.74 -12.59 -12.97
C VAL A 3 12.36 -11.97 -13.15
N THR A 4 11.86 -11.29 -12.12
CA THR A 4 10.60 -10.56 -12.18
C THR A 4 10.81 -9.11 -11.80
N ILE A 5 9.98 -8.23 -12.34
CA ILE A 5 10.05 -6.80 -12.09
C ILE A 5 8.64 -6.24 -11.89
N HIS A 6 8.44 -5.41 -10.87
CA HIS A 6 7.15 -4.76 -10.62
C HIS A 6 7.30 -3.42 -9.90
N GLN A 7 6.41 -2.48 -10.21
CA GLN A 7 6.32 -1.23 -9.46
C GLN A 7 5.82 -1.52 -8.03
N PRO A 8 6.39 -0.90 -6.99
CA PRO A 8 5.94 -1.12 -5.62
C PRO A 8 4.51 -0.62 -5.42
N GLN A 9 3.79 -1.28 -4.51
CA GLN A 9 2.42 -0.94 -4.19
C GLN A 9 2.19 -0.92 -2.67
N PHE A 10 1.31 -0.03 -2.24
CA PHE A 10 0.88 0.07 -0.86
C PHE A 10 -0.10 -1.08 -0.54
N MET A 11 0.26 -1.93 0.43
CA MET A 11 -0.50 -3.14 0.82
C MET A 11 -0.75 -4.09 -0.38
N PRO A 12 0.31 -4.67 -0.96
CA PRO A 12 0.19 -5.45 -2.19
C PRO A 12 -0.74 -6.67 -2.04
N TRP A 13 -1.43 -7.04 -3.12
CA TRP A 13 -2.28 -8.23 -3.14
C TRP A 13 -1.44 -9.52 -3.13
N LEU A 14 -2.05 -10.67 -2.82
CA LEU A 14 -1.35 -11.95 -2.68
C LEU A 14 -0.56 -12.35 -3.94
N GLY A 15 -1.07 -12.09 -5.14
CA GLY A 15 -0.36 -12.36 -6.39
C GLY A 15 0.91 -11.52 -6.62
N TYR A 16 1.05 -10.36 -5.96
CA TYR A 16 2.32 -9.62 -5.94
C TYR A 16 3.35 -10.35 -5.06
N LEU A 17 2.91 -10.89 -3.92
CA LEU A 17 3.77 -11.67 -3.02
C LEU A 17 4.13 -13.03 -3.62
N ASP A 18 3.18 -13.74 -4.24
CA ASP A 18 3.42 -14.99 -4.99
C ASP A 18 4.42 -14.78 -6.13
N LYS A 19 4.38 -13.62 -6.80
CA LYS A 19 5.38 -13.27 -7.80
C LYS A 19 6.78 -13.12 -7.21
N ILE A 20 6.91 -12.52 -6.03
CA ILE A 20 8.18 -12.43 -5.31
C ILE A 20 8.67 -13.83 -4.94
N ASP A 21 7.80 -14.64 -4.33
CA ASP A 21 8.09 -16.00 -3.87
C ASP A 21 8.58 -16.92 -5.01
N ARG A 22 8.03 -16.74 -6.21
CA ARG A 22 8.38 -17.53 -7.40
C ARG A 22 9.61 -17.06 -8.17
N ALA A 23 10.21 -15.93 -7.78
CA ALA A 23 11.32 -15.32 -8.49
C ALA A 23 12.67 -15.68 -7.85
N ASP A 24 13.67 -15.98 -8.68
CA ASP A 24 15.06 -16.07 -8.22
C ASP A 24 15.64 -14.67 -7.95
N LEU A 25 15.15 -13.66 -8.67
CA LEU A 25 15.45 -12.25 -8.46
C LEU A 25 14.20 -11.40 -8.70
N PHE A 26 13.82 -10.60 -7.70
CA PHE A 26 12.76 -9.61 -7.82
C PHE A 26 13.34 -8.19 -7.87
N VAL A 27 13.04 -7.45 -8.94
CA VAL A 27 13.45 -6.06 -9.11
C VAL A 27 12.28 -5.15 -8.77
N VAL A 28 12.47 -4.27 -7.79
CA VAL A 28 11.53 -3.18 -7.51
C VAL A 28 11.71 -2.10 -8.58
N LEU A 29 10.67 -1.83 -9.37
CA LEU A 29 10.68 -0.81 -10.41
C LEU A 29 10.18 0.53 -9.85
N ASP A 30 11.05 1.23 -9.13
CA ASP A 30 10.79 2.53 -8.51
C ASP A 30 11.37 3.72 -9.29
N SER A 31 12.17 3.46 -10.33
CA SER A 31 12.77 4.48 -11.19
C SER A 31 11.84 5.04 -12.28
N VAL A 32 10.55 4.73 -12.21
CA VAL A 32 9.52 5.14 -13.17
C VAL A 32 8.66 6.27 -12.59
N GLN A 33 7.92 6.97 -13.45
CA GLN A 33 7.03 8.04 -13.04
C GLN A 33 5.98 7.54 -12.02
N PHE A 34 5.85 8.29 -10.92
CA PHE A 34 4.82 8.08 -9.91
C PHE A 34 3.43 8.42 -10.46
N LYS A 35 2.46 7.55 -10.16
CA LYS A 35 1.04 7.77 -10.46
C LYS A 35 0.28 8.05 -9.16
N LYS A 36 -0.11 9.32 -8.99
CA LYS A 36 -0.90 9.74 -7.83
C LYS A 36 -2.28 9.08 -7.84
N ASN A 37 -2.76 8.71 -6.65
CA ASN A 37 -4.07 8.09 -6.46
C ASN A 37 -4.18 6.74 -7.17
N GLU A 38 -3.11 5.95 -7.13
CA GLU A 38 -3.10 4.57 -7.58
C GLU A 38 -2.67 3.65 -6.44
N TRP A 39 -2.59 2.36 -6.72
CA TRP A 39 -2.14 1.33 -5.76
C TRP A 39 -0.76 1.61 -5.15
N GLN A 40 0.03 2.50 -5.74
CA GLN A 40 1.33 2.95 -5.21
C GLN A 40 1.19 3.68 -3.85
N ASN A 41 0.10 4.43 -3.62
CA ASN A 41 -0.08 5.23 -2.40
C ASN A 41 -1.45 5.08 -1.72
N ARG A 42 -2.33 4.22 -2.23
CA ARG A 42 -3.62 3.93 -1.61
C ARG A 42 -4.06 2.49 -1.85
N ASN A 43 -4.88 1.97 -0.94
CA ASN A 43 -5.52 0.67 -1.07
C ASN A 43 -6.96 0.74 -0.55
N ARG A 44 -7.70 -0.36 -0.62
CA ARG A 44 -9.08 -0.47 -0.14
C ARG A 44 -9.16 -1.50 0.97
N ILE A 45 -9.93 -1.16 1.99
CA ILE A 45 -10.36 -2.10 3.02
C ILE A 45 -11.85 -2.40 2.86
N ARG A 46 -12.26 -3.59 3.29
CA ARG A 46 -13.67 -3.99 3.27
C ARG A 46 -14.35 -3.46 4.54
N THR A 47 -15.52 -2.88 4.36
CA THR A 47 -16.38 -2.38 5.43
C THR A 47 -17.77 -2.99 5.29
N ALA A 48 -18.62 -2.83 6.30
CA ALA A 48 -20.02 -3.25 6.22
C ALA A 48 -20.79 -2.53 5.09
N GLN A 49 -20.35 -1.31 4.70
CA GLN A 49 -20.97 -0.48 3.66
C GLN A 49 -20.28 -0.64 2.28
N GLY A 50 -19.28 -1.52 2.15
CA GLY A 50 -18.59 -1.76 0.88
C GLY A 50 -17.08 -1.57 0.96
N TRP A 51 -16.51 -0.87 -0.02
CA TRP A 51 -15.06 -0.61 -0.07
C TRP A 51 -14.74 0.81 0.40
N GLN A 52 -13.78 0.93 1.31
CA GLN A 52 -13.27 2.22 1.76
C GLN A 52 -11.81 2.38 1.34
N TRP A 53 -11.46 3.51 0.74
CA TRP A 53 -10.07 3.85 0.45
C TRP A 53 -9.31 4.23 1.72
N ILE A 54 -8.09 3.73 1.84
CA ILE A 54 -7.06 4.16 2.77
C ILE A 54 -5.89 4.68 1.94
N THR A 55 -5.38 5.87 2.25
CA THR A 55 -4.42 6.59 1.41
C THR A 55 -3.26 7.11 2.24
N VAL A 56 -2.04 6.74 1.84
CA VAL A 56 -0.81 7.37 2.29
C VAL A 56 -0.66 8.70 1.53
N PRO A 57 -0.69 9.84 2.23
CA PRO A 57 -0.56 11.14 1.62
C PRO A 57 0.90 11.36 1.20
N VAL A 58 1.09 11.93 0.03
CA VAL A 58 2.42 12.15 -0.55
C VAL A 58 2.60 13.60 -0.99
N LEU A 59 3.84 14.07 -0.93
CA LEU A 59 4.33 15.28 -1.56
C LEU A 59 4.83 14.87 -2.95
N HIS A 60 4.09 15.24 -4.00
CA HIS A 60 4.43 14.87 -5.37
C HIS A 60 4.30 16.07 -6.33
N LYS A 61 5.10 16.05 -7.39
CA LYS A 61 4.93 16.88 -8.59
C LYS A 61 4.70 15.96 -9.80
N PHE A 62 3.97 16.44 -10.81
CA PHE A 62 3.77 15.67 -12.04
C PHE A 62 5.12 15.37 -12.70
N GLY A 63 5.30 14.15 -13.23
CA GLY A 63 6.55 13.70 -13.85
C GLY A 63 7.61 13.16 -12.88
N GLN A 64 7.40 13.30 -11.56
CA GLN A 64 8.35 12.83 -10.55
C GLN A 64 8.47 11.31 -10.53
N ARG A 65 9.70 10.78 -10.31
CA ARG A 65 9.90 9.33 -10.16
C ARG A 65 9.38 8.83 -8.82
N LEU A 66 9.00 7.56 -8.76
CA LEU A 66 8.42 6.96 -7.56
C LEU A 66 9.39 6.98 -6.37
N ASP A 67 10.67 6.73 -6.58
CA ASP A 67 11.72 6.77 -5.54
C ASP A 67 12.01 8.20 -5.00
N GLU A 68 11.60 9.24 -5.72
CA GLU A 68 11.74 10.64 -5.31
C GLU A 68 10.54 11.13 -4.49
N VAL A 69 9.40 10.44 -4.52
CA VAL A 69 8.18 10.85 -3.82
C VAL A 69 8.34 10.70 -2.31
N ARG A 70 7.92 11.72 -1.56
CA ARG A 70 8.00 11.73 -0.09
C ARG A 70 6.61 11.59 0.53
N ILE A 71 6.52 10.89 1.64
CA ILE A 71 5.29 10.83 2.46
C ILE A 71 5.07 12.20 3.10
N ASN A 72 3.83 12.70 3.05
CA ASN A 72 3.43 13.92 3.73
C ASN A 72 3.16 13.63 5.21
N GLN A 73 4.17 13.84 6.06
CA GLN A 73 4.10 13.62 7.51
C GLN A 73 3.27 14.66 8.27
N GLN A 74 2.79 15.74 7.62
CA GLN A 74 1.91 16.72 8.27
C GLN A 74 0.46 16.22 8.41
N ARG A 75 0.15 15.06 7.81
CA ARG A 75 -1.15 14.43 7.89
C ARG A 75 -1.04 13.21 8.79
N ASP A 76 -1.89 13.14 9.80
CA ASP A 76 -2.02 11.95 10.67
C ASP A 76 -2.75 10.82 9.94
N TRP A 77 -2.11 10.25 8.92
CA TRP A 77 -2.72 9.19 8.11
C TRP A 77 -2.62 7.84 8.80
N GLN A 78 -1.56 7.60 9.57
CA GLN A 78 -1.34 6.36 10.31
C GLN A 78 -2.48 6.12 11.32
N SER A 79 -2.77 7.09 12.19
CA SER A 79 -3.83 6.93 13.19
C SER A 79 -5.21 6.82 12.53
N ARG A 80 -5.42 7.51 11.40
CA ARG A 80 -6.65 7.35 10.60
C ARG A 80 -6.79 5.95 9.99
N HIS A 81 -5.69 5.34 9.56
CA HIS A 81 -5.71 3.97 9.05
C HIS A 81 -5.97 2.97 10.17
N LEU A 82 -5.25 3.09 11.29
CA LEU A 82 -5.45 2.25 12.47
C LEU A 82 -6.90 2.34 12.96
N ARG A 83 -7.43 3.56 13.15
CA ARG A 83 -8.82 3.76 13.55
C ARG A 83 -9.82 3.14 12.57
N ALA A 84 -9.56 3.23 11.27
CA ALA A 84 -10.42 2.57 10.27
C ALA A 84 -10.38 1.05 10.42
N LEU A 85 -9.21 0.46 10.67
CA LEU A 85 -9.06 -0.97 10.91
C LEU A 85 -9.73 -1.39 12.23
N GLU A 86 -9.58 -0.62 13.30
CA GLU A 86 -10.26 -0.87 14.58
C GLU A 86 -11.79 -0.84 14.45
N ILE A 87 -12.34 0.14 13.72
CA ILE A 87 -13.79 0.26 13.52
C ILE A 87 -14.33 -0.94 12.73
N HIS A 88 -13.66 -1.34 11.64
CA HIS A 88 -14.19 -2.34 10.71
C HIS A 88 -13.76 -3.77 11.01
N TYR A 89 -12.65 -3.97 11.71
CA TYR A 89 -12.06 -5.28 12.02
C TYR A 89 -11.83 -5.49 13.53
N GLY A 90 -12.32 -4.61 14.39
CA GLY A 90 -12.20 -4.72 15.85
C GLY A 90 -12.91 -5.93 16.47
N ARG A 91 -13.66 -6.72 15.69
CA ARG A 91 -14.25 -7.99 16.12
C ARG A 91 -13.77 -9.18 15.26
N ALA A 92 -12.75 -8.98 14.42
CA ALA A 92 -12.21 -10.04 13.59
C ALA A 92 -11.45 -11.08 14.45
N PRO A 93 -11.50 -12.38 14.11
CA PRO A 93 -10.88 -13.45 14.90
C PRO A 93 -9.39 -13.26 15.22
N TYR A 94 -8.65 -12.53 14.39
CA TYR A 94 -7.20 -12.29 14.53
C TYR A 94 -6.85 -10.84 14.85
N ARG A 95 -7.80 -10.03 15.33
CA ARG A 95 -7.57 -8.61 15.65
C ARG A 95 -6.30 -8.42 16.48
N ASP A 96 -6.20 -9.12 17.60
CA ASP A 96 -5.14 -8.88 18.58
C ASP A 96 -3.77 -9.34 18.07
N GLN A 97 -3.70 -10.13 17.00
CA GLN A 97 -2.44 -10.50 16.36
C GLN A 97 -1.93 -9.42 15.40
N TYR A 98 -2.84 -8.66 14.77
CA TYR A 98 -2.52 -7.76 13.66
C TYR A 98 -2.79 -6.27 13.93
N LEU A 99 -3.53 -5.92 14.99
CA LEU A 99 -3.96 -4.54 15.30
C LEU A 99 -3.63 -4.14 16.77
N GLN A 100 -2.42 -4.42 17.24
CA GLN A 100 -1.93 -3.99 18.56
C GLN A 100 -1.41 -2.55 18.56
#